data_AF-S4PS20-F1
#
_entry.id   AF-S4PS20-F1
#
_cell.length_a   1.000
_cell.length_b   1.000
_cell.length_c   1.000
_cell.angle_alpha   90.00
_cell.angle_beta   90.00
_cell.angle_gamma   90.00
#
_symmetry.space_group_name_H-M   'P 1'
#
loop_
_entity.id
_entity.type
_entity.pdbx_description
1 polymer ?
#
loop_
_entity_poly.entity_id
_entity_poly.type
_entity_poly.pdbx_seq_one_letter_code
_entity_poly.pdbx_strand_id
1 'polypeptide(L)'
;MDSAYNNPIRQRINKIFDSHIITDNSEALYTVSGLCSSNSAYTRRILVNEIEKRDLIVNKAILGEYSKVKDKLQVLIDSLNSLDVAVKDMSNRLHESKTKTHHIIAQTTKLKDERRKTKKKLLWVNAFVKNFHLSPEQCKNLFDVSPLTIDFFNSLT
;
A
#
# COMPACT_ATOMS: atom_id res chain seq x y z
N MET A 1 20.96 58.48 55.44
CA MET A 1 21.66 57.17 55.57
C MET A 1 20.67 56.17 55.00
N ASP A 2 20.57 56.18 53.68
CA ASP A 2 19.52 55.52 52.91
C ASP A 2 20.22 54.63 51.89
N SER A 3 19.85 53.34 51.84
CA SER A 3 19.95 52.46 50.65
C SER A 3 19.90 50.95 50.97
N ALA A 4 19.07 50.48 51.91
CA ALA A 4 18.87 49.04 52.12
C ALA A 4 17.45 48.52 51.83
N TYR A 5 16.50 49.40 51.44
CA TYR A 5 15.07 49.05 51.41
C TYR A 5 14.34 49.24 50.08
N ASN A 6 15.04 49.35 48.95
CA ASN A 6 14.35 49.39 47.65
C ASN A 6 15.09 48.60 46.59
N ASN A 7 15.21 47.27 46.79
CA ASN A 7 15.62 46.39 45.71
C ASN A 7 14.35 45.91 44.95
N PRO A 8 14.08 46.44 43.75
CA PRO A 8 12.88 46.11 42.98
C PRO A 8 12.88 44.66 42.50
N ILE A 9 14.05 44.03 42.39
CA ILE A 9 14.18 42.60 42.07
C ILE A 9 13.71 41.76 43.25
N ARG A 10 14.08 42.12 44.49
CA ARG A 10 13.62 41.43 45.70
C ARG A 10 12.11 41.54 45.89
N GLN A 11 11.53 42.70 45.58
CA GLN A 11 10.07 42.87 45.60
C GLN A 11 9.38 42.03 44.52
N ARG A 12 9.93 41.98 43.30
CA ARG A 12 9.40 41.11 42.23
C ARG A 12 9.54 39.63 42.56
N ILE A 13 10.67 39.21 43.11
CA ILE A 13 10.91 37.83 43.56
C ILE A 13 9.91 37.45 44.66
N ASN A 14 9.73 38.28 45.68
CA ASN A 14 8.73 38.03 46.73
C ASN A 14 7.32 37.98 46.16
N LYS A 15 6.96 38.87 45.22
CA LYS A 15 5.65 38.88 44.58
C LYS A 15 5.40 37.63 43.71
N ILE A 16 6.46 37.09 43.10
CA ILE A 16 6.42 35.82 42.36
C ILE A 16 6.26 34.66 43.34
N PHE A 17 7.03 34.62 44.43
CA PHE A 17 6.89 33.61 45.47
C PHE A 17 5.50 33.63 46.13
N ASP A 18 4.99 34.80 46.50
CA ASP A 18 3.67 34.95 47.11
C ASP A 18 2.55 34.55 46.13
N SER A 19 2.65 34.92 44.84
CA SER A 19 1.60 34.59 43.86
C SER A 19 1.60 33.12 43.42
N HIS A 20 2.77 32.48 43.31
CA HIS A 20 2.85 31.06 42.93
C HIS A 20 2.59 30.10 44.10
N ILE A 21 3.00 30.43 45.32
CA ILE A 21 2.78 29.54 46.48
C ILE A 21 1.33 29.60 46.96
N ILE A 22 0.67 30.77 46.88
CA ILE A 22 -0.69 30.93 47.44
C ILE A 22 -1.75 30.38 46.49
N THR A 23 -1.56 30.43 45.17
CA THR A 23 -2.65 30.09 44.22
C THR A 23 -2.88 28.58 44.09
N ASP A 24 -1.85 27.77 43.87
CA ASP A 24 -2.02 26.30 43.74
C ASP A 24 -2.14 25.60 45.10
N ASN A 25 -1.50 26.16 46.13
CA ASN A 25 -1.47 25.51 47.43
C ASN A 25 -2.68 25.89 48.29
N SER A 26 -3.35 27.03 48.08
CA SER A 26 -4.50 27.39 48.93
C SER A 26 -5.67 26.41 48.79
N GLU A 27 -5.98 25.93 47.59
CA GLU A 27 -7.06 24.96 47.37
C GLU A 27 -6.71 23.55 47.92
N ALA A 28 -5.45 23.13 47.73
CA ALA A 28 -4.89 21.94 48.36
C ALA A 28 -4.86 22.08 49.91
N LEU A 29 -4.55 23.26 50.43
CA LEU A 29 -4.53 23.56 51.86
C LEU A 29 -5.95 23.71 52.43
N TYR A 30 -6.93 24.17 51.67
CA TYR A 30 -8.35 24.22 52.08
C TYR A 30 -8.96 22.82 52.11
N THR A 31 -8.62 21.96 51.15
CA THR A 31 -9.02 20.55 51.19
C THR A 31 -8.33 19.80 52.33
N VAL A 32 -7.04 20.03 52.58
CA VAL A 32 -6.32 19.49 53.73
C VAL A 32 -6.83 20.06 55.07
N SER A 33 -7.19 21.35 55.13
CA SER A 33 -7.72 22.04 56.32
C SER A 33 -9.16 21.60 56.63
N GLY A 34 -10.00 21.41 55.61
CA GLY A 34 -11.36 20.86 55.76
C GLY A 34 -11.36 19.39 56.18
N LEU A 35 -10.31 18.64 55.82
CA LEU A 35 -10.10 17.26 56.26
C LEU A 35 -9.41 17.17 57.63
N CYS A 36 -8.73 18.23 58.08
CA CYS A 36 -8.00 18.28 59.36
C CYS A 36 -8.63 19.30 60.34
N SER A 37 -9.93 19.21 60.60
CA SER A 37 -10.54 19.96 61.71
C SER A 37 -10.01 19.52 63.09
N SER A 38 -9.41 18.32 63.17
CA SER A 38 -8.61 17.84 64.31
C SER A 38 -7.54 16.85 63.82
N ASN A 39 -6.26 17.11 64.11
CA ASN A 39 -5.14 16.21 63.82
C ASN A 39 -5.16 15.02 64.80
N SER A 40 -6.07 14.08 64.55
CA SER A 40 -6.16 12.82 65.28
C SER A 40 -5.61 11.65 64.43
N ALA A 41 -5.20 10.57 65.08
CA ALA A 41 -4.78 9.35 64.38
C ALA A 41 -5.91 8.78 63.48
N TYR A 42 -7.16 8.98 63.88
CA TYR A 42 -8.35 8.58 63.13
C TYR A 42 -8.50 9.40 61.82
N THR A 43 -8.37 10.73 61.92
CA THR A 43 -8.45 11.64 60.77
C THR A 43 -7.36 11.33 59.73
N ARG A 44 -6.12 11.08 60.19
CA ARG A 44 -5.01 10.66 59.31
C ARG A 44 -5.28 9.33 58.61
N ARG A 45 -5.87 8.36 59.30
CA ARG A 45 -6.22 7.05 58.70
C ARG A 45 -7.30 7.18 57.63
N ILE A 46 -8.31 8.02 57.85
CA ILE A 46 -9.36 8.30 56.85
C ILE A 46 -8.75 8.95 55.62
N LEU A 47 -7.88 9.95 55.81
CA LEU A 47 -7.19 10.64 54.71
C LEU A 47 -6.38 9.68 53.84
N VAL A 48 -5.59 8.80 54.46
CA VAL A 48 -4.81 7.78 53.73
C VAL A 48 -5.74 6.87 52.93
N ASN A 49 -6.82 6.36 53.53
CA ASN A 49 -7.80 5.52 52.83
C ASN A 49 -8.47 6.25 51.65
N GLU A 50 -8.79 7.53 51.80
CA GLU A 50 -9.41 8.32 50.72
C GLU A 50 -8.42 8.64 49.59
N ILE A 51 -7.16 8.89 49.92
CA ILE A 51 -6.08 9.04 48.92
C ILE A 51 -5.90 7.72 48.16
N GLU A 52 -5.78 6.60 48.86
CA GLU A 52 -5.63 5.27 48.24
C GLU A 52 -6.80 4.93 47.30
N LYS A 53 -8.04 5.25 47.71
CA LYS A 53 -9.22 5.09 46.85
C LYS A 53 -9.13 5.95 45.60
N ARG A 54 -8.74 7.23 45.73
CA ARG A 54 -8.59 8.15 44.59
C ARG A 54 -7.50 7.67 43.64
N ASP A 55 -6.36 7.24 44.16
CA ASP A 55 -5.26 6.67 43.37
C ASP A 55 -5.70 5.43 42.60
N LEU A 56 -6.46 4.53 43.24
CA LEU A 56 -7.03 3.37 42.56
C LEU A 56 -7.99 3.74 41.42
N ILE A 57 -8.82 4.77 41.61
CA ILE A 57 -9.75 5.24 40.58
C ILE A 57 -8.97 5.83 39.40
N VAL A 58 -7.98 6.68 39.67
CA VAL A 58 -7.14 7.30 38.63
C VAL A 58 -6.38 6.23 37.86
N ASN A 59 -5.75 5.27 38.55
CA ASN A 59 -5.02 4.19 37.89
C ASN A 59 -5.93 3.31 37.02
N LYS A 60 -7.17 3.04 37.46
CA LYS A 60 -8.15 2.32 36.63
C LYS A 60 -8.55 3.12 35.39
N ALA A 61 -8.74 4.43 35.52
CA ALA A 61 -9.05 5.29 34.38
C ALA A 61 -7.89 5.31 33.37
N ILE A 62 -6.65 5.48 33.83
CA ILE A 62 -5.45 5.45 32.99
C ILE A 62 -5.33 4.10 32.28
N LEU A 63 -5.51 2.99 33.00
CA LEU A 63 -5.46 1.66 32.41
C LEU A 63 -6.53 1.45 31.33
N GLY A 64 -7.74 1.98 31.56
CA GLY A 64 -8.83 1.94 30.60
C GLY A 64 -8.51 2.72 29.32
N GLU A 65 -8.02 3.95 29.44
CA GLU A 65 -7.62 4.75 28.28
C GLU A 65 -6.41 4.14 27.55
N TYR A 66 -5.42 3.63 28.28
CA TYR A 66 -4.26 3.00 27.67
C TYR A 66 -4.62 1.70 26.94
N SER A 67 -5.58 0.93 27.45
CA SER A 67 -6.09 -0.26 26.76
C SER A 67 -6.74 0.10 25.44
N LYS A 68 -7.52 1.19 25.37
CA LYS A 68 -8.09 1.66 24.09
C LYS A 68 -7.01 2.02 23.08
N VAL A 69 -5.94 2.68 23.52
CA VAL A 69 -4.79 3.01 22.65
C VAL A 69 -4.10 1.75 22.16
N LYS A 70 -3.86 0.78 23.05
CA LYS A 70 -3.30 -0.52 22.70
C LYS A 70 -4.15 -1.24 21.66
N ASP A 71 -5.47 -1.26 21.83
CA ASP A 71 -6.38 -1.93 20.90
C ASP A 71 -6.36 -1.27 19.51
N LYS A 72 -6.31 0.06 19.47
CA LYS A 72 -6.16 0.80 18.20
C LYS A 72 -4.81 0.52 17.52
N LEU A 73 -3.73 0.44 18.29
CA LEU A 73 -2.42 0.07 17.77
C LEU A 73 -2.43 -1.36 17.22
N GLN A 74 -3.09 -2.28 17.91
CA GLN A 74 -3.20 -3.67 17.46
C GLN A 74 -3.94 -3.78 16.13
N VAL A 75 -5.07 -3.09 15.97
CA VAL A 75 -5.80 -3.03 14.70
C VAL A 75 -4.93 -2.48 13.56
N LEU A 76 -4.10 -1.47 13.85
CA LEU A 76 -3.18 -0.91 12.86
C LEU A 76 -2.10 -1.92 12.46
N ILE A 77 -1.52 -2.65 13.42
CA ILE A 77 -0.55 -3.71 13.16
C ILE A 77 -1.17 -4.82 12.31
N ASP A 78 -2.38 -5.26 12.66
CA ASP A 78 -3.09 -6.30 11.92
C ASP A 78 -3.41 -5.85 10.49
N SER A 79 -3.79 -4.58 10.32
CA SER A 79 -4.03 -3.98 8.99
C SER A 79 -2.74 -3.89 8.16
N LEU A 80 -1.61 -3.52 8.78
CA LEU A 80 -0.30 -3.48 8.13
C LEU A 80 0.13 -4.88 7.67
N ASN A 81 -0.07 -5.90 8.52
CA ASN A 81 0.23 -7.28 8.18
C ASN A 81 -0.64 -7.78 7.02
N SER A 82 -1.93 -7.46 7.03
CA SER A 82 -2.83 -7.78 5.91
C SER A 82 -2.39 -7.10 4.61
N LEU A 83 -1.93 -5.84 4.69
CA LEU A 83 -1.42 -5.11 3.54
C LEU A 83 -0.13 -5.73 3.00
N ASP A 84 0.81 -6.10 3.87
CA ASP A 84 2.07 -6.75 3.47
C ASP A 84 1.79 -8.07 2.72
N VAL A 85 0.87 -8.89 3.24
CA VAL A 85 0.43 -10.13 2.57
C VAL A 85 -0.17 -9.82 1.19
N ALA A 86 -1.07 -8.83 1.09
CA ALA A 86 -1.70 -8.46 -0.18
C ALA A 86 -0.68 -7.93 -1.20
N VAL A 87 0.29 -7.12 -0.76
CA VAL A 87 1.36 -6.59 -1.62
C VAL A 87 2.26 -7.71 -2.12
N LYS A 88 2.63 -8.66 -1.25
CA LYS A 88 3.40 -9.84 -1.65
C LYS A 88 2.65 -10.70 -2.65
N ASP A 89 1.36 -10.95 -2.44
CA ASP A 89 0.53 -11.68 -3.41
C ASP A 89 0.47 -10.97 -4.77
N MET A 90 0.18 -9.67 -4.78
CA MET A 90 0.15 -8.89 -6.01
C MET A 90 1.49 -8.89 -6.74
N SER A 91 2.60 -8.77 -6.01
CA SER A 91 3.96 -8.84 -6.57
C SER A 91 4.23 -10.20 -7.22
N ASN A 92 3.86 -11.29 -6.55
CA ASN A 92 4.01 -12.64 -7.08
C ASN A 92 3.17 -12.84 -8.35
N ARG A 93 1.90 -12.42 -8.33
CA ARG A 93 1.00 -12.50 -9.50
C ARG A 93 1.52 -11.67 -10.67
N LEU A 94 2.07 -10.48 -10.41
CA LEU A 94 2.69 -9.65 -11.43
C LEU A 94 3.92 -10.33 -12.03
N HIS A 95 4.76 -10.93 -11.19
CA HIS A 95 5.93 -11.69 -11.64
C HIS A 95 5.53 -12.87 -12.52
N GLU A 96 4.55 -13.66 -12.09
CA GLU A 96 4.00 -14.75 -12.90
C GLU A 96 3.44 -14.27 -14.23
N SER A 97 2.64 -13.18 -14.21
CA SER A 97 2.07 -12.61 -15.42
C SER A 97 3.17 -12.14 -16.37
N LYS A 98 4.23 -11.53 -15.85
CA LYS A 98 5.39 -11.10 -16.64
C LYS A 98 6.05 -12.30 -17.33
N THR A 99 6.26 -13.39 -16.60
CA THR A 99 6.86 -14.63 -17.12
C THR A 99 5.96 -15.28 -18.18
N LYS A 100 4.65 -15.39 -17.92
CA LYS A 100 3.66 -15.90 -18.87
C LYS A 100 3.63 -15.06 -20.15
N THR A 101 3.61 -13.72 -20.02
CA THR A 101 3.65 -12.81 -21.17
C THR A 101 4.94 -12.96 -21.97
N HIS A 102 6.10 -13.05 -21.31
CA HIS A 102 7.38 -13.31 -21.99
C HIS A 102 7.34 -14.60 -22.80
N HIS A 103 6.79 -15.68 -22.22
CA HIS A 103 6.65 -16.95 -22.89
C HIS A 103 5.75 -16.85 -24.14
N ILE A 104 4.59 -16.21 -24.01
CA ILE A 104 3.65 -16.01 -25.13
C ILE A 104 4.27 -15.14 -26.23
N ILE A 105 5.03 -14.10 -25.89
CA ILE A 105 5.74 -13.27 -26.86
C ILE A 105 6.77 -14.11 -27.64
N ALA A 106 7.54 -14.96 -26.95
CA ALA A 106 8.52 -15.82 -27.60
C ALA A 106 7.84 -16.82 -28.56
N GLN A 107 6.77 -17.48 -28.12
CA GLN A 107 5.98 -18.39 -28.96
C GLN A 107 5.38 -17.67 -30.17
N THR A 108 4.76 -16.51 -29.95
CA THR A 108 4.14 -15.70 -31.02
C THR A 108 5.17 -15.25 -32.06
N THR A 109 6.37 -14.86 -31.60
CA THR A 109 7.47 -14.47 -32.49
C THR A 109 7.91 -15.65 -33.35
N LYS A 110 8.07 -16.84 -32.76
CA LYS A 110 8.39 -18.07 -33.49
C LYS A 110 7.32 -18.41 -34.55
N LEU A 111 6.03 -18.37 -34.18
CA LEU A 111 4.94 -18.61 -35.13
C LEU A 111 4.92 -17.57 -36.27
N LYS A 112 5.20 -16.30 -35.96
CA LYS A 112 5.26 -15.23 -36.96
C LYS A 112 6.36 -15.50 -37.99
N ASP A 113 7.51 -16.01 -37.54
CA ASP A 113 8.62 -16.39 -38.42
C ASP A 113 8.30 -17.61 -39.28
N GLU A 114 7.68 -18.65 -38.71
CA GLU A 114 7.22 -19.82 -39.46
C GLU A 114 6.17 -19.43 -40.51
N ARG A 115 5.18 -18.60 -40.13
CA ARG A 115 4.18 -18.08 -41.07
C ARG A 115 4.82 -17.30 -42.21
N ARG A 116 5.85 -16.49 -41.95
CA ARG A 116 6.60 -15.76 -42.98
C ARG A 116 7.31 -16.72 -43.93
N LYS A 117 7.95 -17.78 -43.43
CA LYS A 117 8.58 -18.83 -44.26
C LYS A 117 7.54 -19.53 -45.14
N THR A 118 6.42 -19.95 -44.57
CA THR A 118 5.32 -20.60 -45.32
C THR A 118 4.72 -19.68 -46.37
N LYS A 119 4.51 -18.39 -46.06
CA LYS A 119 4.01 -17.41 -47.04
C LYS A 119 4.96 -17.25 -48.23
N LYS A 120 6.28 -17.23 -47.99
CA LYS A 120 7.28 -17.22 -49.07
C LYS A 120 7.21 -18.48 -49.94
N LYS A 121 7.11 -19.66 -49.33
CA LYS A 121 6.96 -20.93 -50.06
C LYS A 121 5.69 -20.94 -50.92
N LEU A 122 4.57 -20.50 -50.36
CA LEU A 122 3.30 -20.42 -51.08
C LEU A 122 3.36 -19.44 -52.26
N LEU A 123 4.06 -18.32 -52.10
CA LEU A 123 4.28 -17.36 -53.19
C LEU A 123 5.09 -18.00 -54.33
N TRP A 124 6.14 -18.76 -53.99
CA TRP A 124 6.92 -19.52 -54.97
C TRP A 124 6.09 -20.61 -55.67
N VAL A 125 5.31 -21.39 -54.93
CA VAL A 125 4.43 -22.43 -55.51
C VAL A 125 3.39 -21.81 -56.42
N ASN A 126 2.75 -20.70 -56.03
CA ASN A 126 1.78 -20.02 -56.88
C ASN A 126 2.42 -19.44 -58.15
N ALA A 127 3.63 -18.88 -58.05
CA ALA A 127 4.37 -18.43 -59.22
C ALA A 127 4.75 -19.62 -60.11
N PHE A 128 5.17 -20.75 -59.53
CA PHE A 128 5.50 -21.94 -60.28
C PHE A 128 4.28 -22.51 -61.02
N VAL A 129 3.15 -22.70 -60.33
CA VAL A 129 1.90 -23.17 -60.93
C VAL A 129 1.46 -22.22 -62.05
N LYS A 130 1.53 -20.90 -61.84
CA LYS A 130 1.14 -19.93 -62.87
C LYS A 130 2.00 -20.01 -64.14
N ASN A 131 3.31 -20.27 -64.02
CA ASN A 131 4.22 -20.24 -65.16
C ASN A 131 4.45 -21.62 -65.81
N PHE A 132 4.31 -22.70 -65.04
CA PHE A 132 4.68 -24.05 -65.48
C PHE A 132 3.52 -25.05 -65.49
N HIS A 133 2.37 -24.70 -64.92
CA HIS A 133 1.18 -25.54 -65.00
C HIS A 133 0.31 -25.08 -66.17
N LEU A 134 0.19 -25.94 -67.17
CA LEU A 134 -0.77 -25.74 -68.24
C LEU A 134 -2.18 -25.77 -67.66
N SER A 135 -3.01 -24.81 -68.03
CA SER A 135 -4.44 -24.84 -67.73
C SER A 135 -5.03 -26.15 -68.28
N PRO A 136 -6.02 -26.77 -67.61
CA PRO A 136 -6.71 -27.94 -68.15
C PRO A 136 -7.27 -27.73 -69.57
N GLU A 137 -7.58 -26.48 -69.94
CA GLU A 137 -7.97 -26.09 -71.29
C GLU A 137 -6.80 -26.14 -72.29
N GLN A 138 -5.60 -25.71 -71.88
CA GLN A 138 -4.38 -25.80 -72.70
C GLN A 138 -3.96 -27.26 -72.89
N CYS A 139 -4.06 -28.10 -71.85
CA CYS A 139 -3.83 -29.53 -71.98
C CYS A 139 -4.80 -30.17 -72.97
N LYS A 140 -6.10 -29.83 -72.92
CA LYS A 140 -7.09 -30.37 -73.85
C LYS A 140 -6.75 -30.00 -75.31
N ASN A 141 -6.32 -28.76 -75.55
CA ASN A 141 -5.92 -28.31 -76.88
C ASN A 141 -4.58 -28.93 -77.36
N LEU A 142 -3.67 -29.29 -76.44
CA LEU A 142 -2.37 -29.90 -76.76
C LEU A 142 -2.45 -31.43 -77.00
N PHE A 143 -3.39 -32.12 -76.37
CA PHE A 143 -3.52 -33.58 -76.45
C PHE A 143 -4.61 -34.08 -77.42
N ASP A 144 -5.50 -33.20 -77.91
CA ASP A 144 -6.55 -33.59 -78.85
C ASP A 144 -6.02 -33.64 -80.29
N VAL A 145 -6.37 -34.68 -81.04
CA VAL A 145 -5.78 -35.05 -82.35
C VAL A 145 -6.39 -34.23 -83.52
N SER A 146 -6.87 -33.02 -83.21
CA SER A 146 -7.60 -32.14 -84.12
C SER A 146 -6.64 -31.21 -84.89
N PRO A 147 -7.02 -30.71 -86.09
CA PRO A 147 -6.11 -29.97 -86.97
C PRO A 147 -5.54 -28.73 -86.27
N LEU A 148 -4.21 -28.56 -86.36
CA LEU A 148 -3.41 -27.49 -85.74
C LEU A 148 -4.09 -26.11 -85.90
N THR A 149 -4.81 -25.69 -84.86
CA THR A 149 -5.57 -24.44 -84.82
C THR A 149 -4.71 -23.34 -84.19
N ILE A 150 -4.98 -22.06 -84.47
CA ILE A 150 -4.24 -20.91 -83.90
C ILE A 150 -4.19 -20.96 -82.36
N ASP A 151 -5.25 -21.50 -81.74
CA ASP A 151 -5.35 -21.69 -80.29
C ASP A 151 -4.37 -22.73 -79.72
N PHE A 152 -3.88 -23.66 -80.55
CA PHE A 152 -2.79 -24.58 -80.18
C PHE A 152 -1.47 -23.80 -80.04
N PHE A 153 -1.11 -22.97 -81.02
CA PHE A 153 0.11 -22.18 -80.97
C PHE A 153 0.08 -21.13 -79.85
N ASN A 154 -1.09 -20.54 -79.57
CA ASN A 154 -1.28 -19.64 -78.44
C ASN A 154 -1.16 -20.33 -77.07
N SER A 155 -1.29 -21.66 -77.01
CA SER A 155 -1.12 -22.43 -75.78
C SER A 155 0.33 -22.82 -75.48
N LEU A 156 1.25 -22.65 -76.44
CA LEU A 156 2.69 -22.96 -76.34
C LEU A 156 3.58 -21.75 -75.98
N THR A 157 3.04 -20.54 -76.10
CA THR A 157 3.69 -19.26 -75.72
C THR A 157 3.27 -18.80 -74.35
#